data_AF-A0A330L3R3-F1
#
_entry.id   AF-A0A330L3R3-F1
#
_cell.length_a   1.000
_cell.length_b   1.000
_cell.length_c   1.000
_cell.angle_alpha   90.00
_cell.angle_beta   90.00
_cell.angle_gamma   90.00
#
_symmetry.space_group_name_H-M   'P 1'
#
loop_
_entity.id
_entity.type
_entity.pdbx_description
1 polymer ?
#
loop_
_entity_poly.entity_id
_entity_poly.type
_entity_poly.pdbx_seq_one_letter_code
_entity_poly.pdbx_strand_id
1 'polypeptide(L)'
;MSVAPDSDRSAHWNKFVFREAMRHRIPESVRTRVDKMGFPVPTRAWFAHDLYEPMQDLLATRAMRERGIYNVRAIARSLQRHRTGHVDVAQELFNVAQFETLSNLLKGDPALRPSGH
;
A
#
# COMPACT_ATOMS: atom_id res chain seq x y z
N MET A 1 -37.01 -19.10 -15.49
CA MET A 1 -36.03 -17.99 -15.53
C MET A 1 -35.48 -17.82 -14.13
N SER A 2 -34.22 -18.21 -13.92
CA SER A 2 -33.53 -18.07 -12.63
C SER A 2 -32.96 -16.66 -12.54
N VAL A 3 -33.39 -15.88 -11.56
CA VAL A 3 -32.83 -14.55 -11.27
C VAL A 3 -31.77 -14.75 -10.18
N ALA A 4 -30.51 -14.52 -10.52
CA ALA A 4 -29.40 -14.50 -9.57
C ALA A 4 -29.53 -13.30 -8.61
N PRO A 5 -29.08 -13.40 -7.35
CA PRO A 5 -29.21 -12.30 -6.40
C PRO A 5 -28.14 -11.22 -6.66
N ASP A 6 -28.59 -9.98 -6.88
CA ASP A 6 -27.79 -8.76 -6.92
C ASP A 6 -27.06 -8.54 -5.57
N SER A 7 -25.77 -8.84 -5.52
CA SER A 7 -24.93 -8.63 -4.33
C SER A 7 -24.32 -7.21 -4.22
N ASP A 8 -24.74 -6.24 -5.05
CA ASP A 8 -24.11 -4.90 -5.11
C ASP A 8 -24.95 -3.74 -4.53
N ARG A 9 -26.14 -4.02 -3.98
CA ARG A 9 -27.06 -2.94 -3.54
C ARG A 9 -26.65 -2.24 -2.25
N SER A 10 -25.82 -2.83 -1.39
CA SER A 10 -25.52 -2.31 -0.04
C SER A 10 -24.54 -1.11 -0.03
N ALA A 11 -23.67 -1.00 -1.03
CA ALA A 11 -22.69 0.08 -1.10
C ALA A 11 -23.31 1.45 -1.45
N HIS A 12 -24.47 1.43 -2.12
CA HIS A 12 -25.13 2.63 -2.63
C HIS A 12 -25.92 3.34 -1.53
N TRP A 13 -26.61 2.58 -0.66
CA TRP A 13 -27.40 3.14 0.44
C TRP A 13 -26.55 3.77 1.56
N ASN A 14 -25.40 3.18 1.89
CA ASN A 14 -24.51 3.66 2.96
C ASN A 14 -24.00 5.10 2.74
N LYS A 15 -23.77 5.48 1.48
CA LYS A 15 -23.34 6.85 1.14
C LYS A 15 -24.48 7.76 0.71
N PHE A 16 -25.63 7.20 0.31
CA PHE A 16 -26.79 7.99 -0.12
C PHE A 16 -27.29 8.91 1.01
N VAL A 17 -27.50 8.37 2.21
CA VAL A 17 -27.94 9.16 3.38
C VAL A 17 -26.93 10.26 3.72
N PHE A 18 -25.63 9.93 3.73
CA PHE A 18 -24.57 10.92 3.94
C PHE A 18 -24.54 12.00 2.87
N ARG A 19 -24.71 11.64 1.58
CA ARG A 19 -24.74 12.59 0.46
C ARG A 19 -25.95 13.51 0.52
N GLU A 20 -27.12 13.02 0.93
CA GLU A 20 -28.30 13.89 1.10
C GLU A 20 -28.17 14.83 2.29
N ALA A 21 -27.60 14.36 3.42
CA ALA A 21 -27.33 15.22 4.57
C ALA A 21 -26.33 16.37 4.28
N MET A 22 -25.49 16.21 3.25
CA MET A 22 -24.51 17.21 2.81
C MET A 22 -25.02 18.17 1.72
N ARG A 23 -26.29 18.06 1.32
CA ARG A 23 -26.92 18.99 0.37
C ARG A 23 -26.80 20.43 0.88
N HIS A 24 -26.38 21.35 0.00
CA HIS A 24 -26.09 22.76 0.31
C HIS A 24 -24.93 23.02 1.29
N ARG A 25 -24.19 21.98 1.72
CA ARG A 25 -23.01 22.13 2.60
C ARG A 25 -21.68 21.95 1.86
N ILE A 26 -21.68 21.22 0.75
CA ILE A 26 -20.53 21.04 -0.13
C ILE A 26 -20.95 21.27 -1.59
N PRO A 27 -20.03 21.59 -2.51
CA PRO A 27 -20.34 21.71 -3.93
C PRO A 27 -21.02 20.45 -4.49
N GLU A 28 -22.03 20.64 -5.34
CA GLU A 28 -22.83 19.55 -5.90
C GLU A 28 -21.98 18.56 -6.72
N SER A 29 -20.92 19.07 -7.34
CA SER A 29 -19.91 18.29 -8.06
C SER A 29 -19.13 17.32 -7.17
N VAL A 30 -18.96 17.64 -5.88
CA VAL A 30 -18.28 16.77 -4.89
C VAL A 30 -19.28 15.81 -4.26
N ARG A 31 -20.51 16.26 -4.00
CA ARG A 31 -21.58 15.47 -3.37
C ARG A 31 -22.05 14.31 -4.23
N THR A 32 -22.26 14.56 -5.53
CA THR A 32 -22.78 13.59 -6.50
C THR A 32 -21.70 12.71 -7.11
N ARG A 33 -20.43 13.04 -6.85
CA ARG A 33 -19.27 12.30 -7.32
C ARG A 33 -19.36 10.81 -6.97
N VAL A 34 -19.46 9.97 -8.00
CA VAL A 34 -19.64 8.51 -7.86
C VAL A 34 -18.30 7.78 -7.84
N ASP A 35 -17.28 8.35 -8.50
CA ASP A 35 -15.93 7.82 -8.48
C ASP A 35 -15.32 7.98 -7.08
N LYS A 36 -15.28 6.86 -6.36
CA LYS A 36 -14.43 6.72 -5.19
C LYS A 36 -13.01 6.52 -5.71
N MET A 37 -12.34 7.60 -6.05
CA MET A 37 -10.88 7.56 -6.10
C MET A 37 -10.44 7.38 -4.66
N GLY A 38 -10.08 6.14 -4.27
CA GLY A 38 -9.31 5.93 -3.05
C GLY A 38 -8.07 6.81 -3.12
N PHE A 39 -7.46 7.16 -1.98
CA PHE A 39 -6.18 7.88 -1.98
C PHE A 39 -5.14 6.98 -2.66
N PRO A 40 -4.83 7.18 -3.96
CA PRO A 40 -4.04 6.23 -4.69
C PRO A 40 -2.61 6.44 -4.23
N VAL A 41 -2.11 5.46 -3.48
CA VAL A 41 -0.74 5.50 -3.00
C VAL A 41 0.17 5.28 -4.21
N PRO A 42 1.13 6.17 -4.48
CA PRO A 42 1.99 6.08 -5.65
C PRO A 42 3.12 5.05 -5.43
N THR A 43 2.76 3.82 -5.04
CA THR A 43 3.70 2.76 -4.65
C THR A 43 4.74 2.47 -5.73
N ARG A 44 4.33 2.52 -6.99
CA ARG A 44 5.24 2.39 -8.14
C ARG A 44 6.32 3.48 -8.16
N ALA A 45 5.93 4.74 -7.98
CA ALA A 45 6.88 5.85 -7.95
C ALA A 45 7.80 5.74 -6.73
N TRP A 46 7.24 5.36 -5.58
CA TRP A 46 8.01 5.16 -4.36
C TRP A 46 9.11 4.11 -4.53
N PHE A 47 8.79 2.89 -4.97
CA PHE A 47 9.82 1.84 -5.11
C PHE A 47 10.77 2.05 -6.29
N ALA A 48 10.41 2.90 -7.26
CA ALA A 48 11.34 3.34 -8.30
C ALA A 48 12.28 4.46 -7.82
N HIS A 49 11.87 5.23 -6.81
CA HIS A 49 12.55 6.44 -6.35
C HIS A 49 12.70 6.45 -4.82
N ASP A 50 11.78 7.10 -4.11
CA ASP A 50 11.92 7.47 -2.69
C ASP A 50 12.18 6.29 -1.73
N LEU A 51 11.61 5.12 -2.02
CA LEU A 51 11.75 3.90 -1.23
C LEU A 51 12.75 2.91 -1.83
N TYR A 52 13.40 3.24 -2.95
CA TYR A 52 14.36 2.34 -3.57
C TYR A 52 15.55 2.07 -2.64
N GLU A 53 16.21 3.12 -2.15
CA GLU A 53 17.36 2.99 -1.25
C GLU A 53 16.97 2.38 0.10
N PRO A 54 15.89 2.84 0.80
CA PRO A 54 15.42 2.18 2.01
C PRO A 54 15.13 0.69 1.84
N MET A 55 14.57 0.29 0.69
CA MET A 55 14.31 -1.12 0.39
C MET A 55 15.62 -1.90 0.15
N GLN A 56 16.62 -1.30 -0.50
CA GLN A 56 17.94 -1.92 -0.63
C GLN A 56 18.62 -2.13 0.72
N ASP A 57 18.56 -1.13 1.61
CA ASP A 57 19.13 -1.22 2.96
C ASP A 57 18.44 -2.32 3.77
N LEU A 58 17.10 -2.40 3.69
CA LEU A 58 16.32 -3.44 4.32
C LEU A 58 16.76 -4.84 3.85
N LEU A 59 16.90 -5.03 2.53
CA LEU A 59 17.39 -6.27 1.93
C LEU A 59 18.83 -6.60 2.32
N ALA A 60 19.64 -5.59 2.64
CA ALA A 60 21.02 -5.79 3.05
C ALA A 60 21.14 -6.29 4.50
N THR A 61 20.13 -6.06 5.35
CA THR A 61 20.16 -6.40 6.78
C THR A 61 20.40 -7.88 7.06
N ARG A 62 21.08 -8.15 8.18
CA ARG A 62 21.28 -9.52 8.69
C ARG A 62 19.95 -10.18 9.07
N ALA A 63 19.06 -9.44 9.73
CA ALA A 63 17.76 -9.94 10.17
C ALA A 63 16.94 -10.52 9.00
N MET A 64 16.91 -9.85 7.86
CA MET A 64 16.17 -10.31 6.69
C MET A 64 16.78 -11.57 6.06
N ARG A 65 18.12 -11.69 6.06
CA ARG A 65 18.82 -12.89 5.54
C ARG A 65 18.64 -14.10 6.45
N GLU A 66 18.66 -13.90 7.77
CA GLU A 66 18.59 -14.97 8.76
C GLU A 66 17.16 -15.46 9.03
N ARG A 67 16.14 -14.67 8.68
CA ARG A 67 14.74 -15.06 8.84
C ARG A 67 14.34 -16.27 7.98
N GLY A 68 15.07 -16.55 6.90
CA GLY A 68 14.88 -17.75 6.06
C GLY A 68 13.61 -17.79 5.21
N ILE A 69 12.74 -16.77 5.29
CA ILE A 69 11.47 -16.71 4.55
C ILE A 69 11.59 -16.00 3.18
N TYR A 70 12.72 -15.36 2.90
CA TYR A 70 12.93 -14.57 1.69
C TYR A 70 14.07 -15.07 0.82
N ASN A 71 13.84 -15.09 -0.49
CA ASN A 71 14.92 -15.12 -1.46
C ASN A 71 15.41 -13.68 -1.72
N VAL A 72 16.24 -13.17 -0.81
CA VAL A 72 16.75 -11.78 -0.85
C VAL A 72 17.38 -11.43 -2.20
N ARG A 73 18.13 -12.35 -2.82
CA ARG A 73 18.74 -12.15 -4.13
C ARG A 73 17.69 -11.97 -5.24
N ALA A 74 16.61 -12.74 -5.20
CA ALA A 74 15.52 -12.59 -6.16
C ALA A 74 14.78 -11.26 -5.98
N ILE A 75 14.49 -10.88 -4.73
CA ILE A 75 13.81 -9.61 -4.43
C ILE A 75 14.67 -8.42 -4.87
N ALA A 76 15.97 -8.43 -4.60
CA ALA A 76 16.89 -7.38 -5.05
C ALA A 76 16.91 -7.23 -6.58
N ARG A 77 16.90 -8.34 -7.33
CA ARG A 77 16.78 -8.31 -8.80
C ARG A 77 15.45 -7.74 -9.25
N SER A 78 14.36 -8.13 -8.60
CA SER A 78 13.02 -7.61 -8.90
C SER A 78 12.91 -6.11 -8.63
N LEU A 79 13.50 -5.62 -7.52
CA LEU A 79 13.59 -4.20 -7.18
C LEU A 79 14.32 -3.40 -8.27
N GLN A 80 15.47 -3.90 -8.74
CA GLN A 80 16.20 -3.25 -9.85
C GLN A 80 15.36 -3.20 -11.13
N ARG A 81 14.73 -4.32 -11.51
CA ARG A 81 13.88 -4.38 -12.71
C ARG A 81 12.63 -3.50 -12.59
N HIS A 82 12.13 -3.29 -11.37
CA HIS A 82 11.04 -2.37 -11.10
C HIS A 82 11.47 -0.92 -11.33
N ARG A 83 12.62 -0.52 -10.76
CA ARG A 83 13.19 0.82 -10.92
C ARG A 83 13.43 1.19 -12.38
N THR A 84 13.88 0.24 -13.21
CA THR A 84 14.09 0.46 -14.64
C THR A 84 12.82 0.32 -15.49
N GLY A 85 11.66 0.06 -14.86
CA GLY A 85 10.36 -0.04 -15.54
C GLY A 85 10.13 -1.33 -16.31
N HIS A 86 10.99 -2.35 -16.18
CA HIS A 86 10.81 -3.64 -16.85
C HIS A 86 9.68 -4.50 -16.25
N VAL A 87 9.34 -4.28 -14.98
CA VAL A 87 8.23 -4.94 -14.29
C VAL A 87 7.55 -4.01 -13.30
N ASP A 88 6.26 -4.26 -13.04
CA ASP A 88 5.57 -3.67 -11.89
C ASP A 88 5.44 -4.71 -10.78
N VAL A 89 6.20 -4.55 -9.71
CA VAL A 89 6.17 -5.40 -8.51
C VAL A 89 6.03 -4.55 -7.25
N ALA A 90 5.43 -3.35 -7.39
CA ALA A 90 5.36 -2.37 -6.30
C ALA A 90 4.60 -2.91 -5.09
N GLN A 91 3.55 -3.71 -5.31
CA GLN A 91 2.77 -4.30 -4.23
C GLN A 91 3.53 -5.39 -3.48
N GLU A 92 4.26 -6.24 -4.17
CA GLU A 92 5.08 -7.27 -3.54
C GLU A 92 6.20 -6.65 -2.70
N LEU A 93 6.85 -5.60 -3.22
CA LEU A 93 7.87 -4.85 -2.48
C LEU A 93 7.26 -4.17 -1.24
N PHE A 94 6.04 -3.62 -1.37
CA PHE A 94 5.32 -3.02 -0.25
C PHE A 94 5.01 -4.03 0.86
N ASN A 95 4.51 -5.21 0.50
CA ASN A 95 4.21 -6.27 1.46
C ASN A 95 5.45 -6.71 2.25
N VAL A 96 6.60 -6.84 1.57
CA VAL A 96 7.87 -7.18 2.21
C VAL A 96 8.32 -6.07 3.16
N ALA A 97 8.28 -4.82 2.72
CA ALA A 97 8.64 -3.66 3.54
C ALA A 97 7.76 -3.57 4.79
N GLN A 98 6.44 -3.66 4.63
CA GLN A 98 5.50 -3.64 5.75
C GLN A 98 5.76 -4.75 6.76
N PHE A 99 5.93 -5.99 6.28
CA PHE A 99 6.16 -7.13 7.15
C PHE A 99 7.45 -6.99 7.96
N GLU A 100 8.55 -6.59 7.33
CA GLU A 100 9.82 -6.44 8.02
C GLU A 100 9.83 -5.25 8.98
N THR A 101 9.31 -4.09 8.56
CA THR A 101 9.18 -2.93 9.45
C THR A 101 8.35 -3.27 10.69
N LEU A 102 7.19 -3.91 10.51
CA LEU A 102 6.34 -4.31 11.63
C LEU A 102 7.00 -5.38 12.49
N SER A 103 7.65 -6.37 11.87
CA SER A 103 8.37 -7.42 12.59
C SER A 103 9.48 -6.86 13.47
N ASN A 104 10.22 -5.86 12.99
CA ASN A 104 11.33 -5.26 13.72
C ASN A 104 10.81 -4.35 14.84
N LEU A 105 9.71 -3.62 14.60
CA LEU A 105 9.01 -2.86 15.63
C LEU A 105 8.53 -3.77 16.78
N LEU A 106 7.90 -4.91 16.46
CA LEU A 106 7.40 -5.87 17.46
C LEU A 106 8.53 -6.53 18.26
N LYS A 107 9.71 -6.69 17.66
CA LYS A 107 10.91 -7.21 18.34
C LYS A 107 11.62 -6.16 19.20
N GLY A 108 11.15 -4.92 19.20
CA GLY A 108 11.72 -3.83 20.00
C GLY A 108 13.10 -3.37 19.50
N ASP A 109 13.37 -3.49 18.20
CA ASP A 109 14.66 -3.10 17.63
C ASP A 109 14.94 -1.60 17.88
N PRO A 110 16.03 -1.24 18.60
CA PRO A 110 16.34 0.15 18.93
C PRO A 110 16.60 1.02 17.69
N ALA A 111 16.91 0.44 16.52
CA ALA A 111 17.18 1.19 15.30
C ALA A 111 15.94 1.85 14.65
N LEU A 112 14.72 1.42 15.01
CA LEU A 112 13.46 1.96 14.48
C LEU A 112 12.67 2.78 15.50
N ARG A 113 13.27 3.06 16.67
CA ARG A 113 12.68 4.05 17.57
C ARG A 113 12.74 5.41 16.88
N PRO A 114 11.60 6.10 16.69
CA PRO A 114 11.65 7.47 16.19
C PRO A 114 12.51 8.26 17.17
N SER A 115 13.58 8.86 16.66
CA SER A 115 14.38 9.82 17.42
C SER A 115 13.40 10.87 17.95
N GLY A 116 13.28 10.95 19.28
CA GLY A 116 12.41 11.94 19.90
C GLY A 116 12.82 13.32 19.40
N HIS A 117 11.85 14.04 18.84
CA HIS A 117 11.90 15.50 18.73
C HIS A 117 11.42 16.11 20.04
#